data_AF-A0A7W0TYC8-F1
#
_entry.id   AF-A0A7W0TYC8-F1
#
_cell.length_a   1.000
_cell.length_b   1.000
_cell.length_c   1.000
_cell.angle_alpha   90.00
_cell.angle_beta   90.00
_cell.angle_gamma   90.00
#
_symmetry.space_group_name_H-M   'P 1'
#
loop_
_entity.id
_entity.type
_entity.pdbx_description
1 polymer ?
#
loop_
_entity_poly.entity_id
_entity_poly.type
_entity_poly.pdbx_seq_one_letter_code
_entity_poly.pdbx_strand_id
1 'polypeptide(L)'
;MEHYICVPCGAQFAESAEPPPACPICADERQYVGPKGQRWTTLDELCRDHRNAVRPIEDGLTGIATEPAFAIGQQAHLIETPVGNVLWNCVSLIDAATVAAVEQRGGLAAMAVSHPHFFTGVAEWSRAFGGVPVLLHADDQEWVTRPDAAIRFWEGETAEVLPNSGLTLVRCGGHFPGSCVLHWPGGAGGTGALLTGDTITVVADRRWVSFMESYPNLIPLGADAVRRIVAAVAPFRFDRLYGGWDGSVVATDAEAAVRRSAERYLGRIER
;
A
#
# COMPACT_ATOMS: atom_id res chain seq x y z
N MET A 1 -3.29 -15.71 24.09
CA MET A 1 -4.06 -14.54 23.60
C MET A 1 -3.78 -14.45 22.10
N GLU A 2 -4.58 -13.70 21.34
CA GLU A 2 -4.53 -13.73 19.88
C GLU A 2 -4.30 -12.34 19.30
N HIS A 3 -3.73 -12.29 18.09
CA HIS A 3 -3.70 -11.10 17.26
C HIS A 3 -4.88 -11.14 16.28
N TYR A 4 -5.92 -10.38 16.58
CA TYR A 4 -7.11 -10.31 15.74
C TYR A 4 -6.87 -9.48 14.48
N ILE A 5 -7.40 -9.97 13.36
CA ILE A 5 -7.40 -9.34 12.05
C ILE A 5 -8.84 -8.93 11.72
N CYS A 6 -9.04 -7.65 11.44
CA CYS A 6 -10.30 -7.12 10.93
C CYS A 6 -10.57 -7.72 9.54
N VAL A 7 -11.65 -8.49 9.38
CA VAL A 7 -11.93 -9.18 8.10
C VAL A 7 -12.14 -8.20 6.93
N PRO A 8 -12.88 -7.08 7.07
CA PRO A 8 -13.07 -6.14 5.96
C PRO A 8 -11.79 -5.44 5.47
N CYS A 9 -10.95 -4.91 6.38
CA CYS A 9 -9.78 -4.09 5.98
C CYS A 9 -8.43 -4.78 6.16
N GLY A 10 -8.38 -5.93 6.81
CA GLY A 10 -7.16 -6.70 7.05
C GLY A 10 -6.27 -6.16 8.17
N ALA A 11 -6.60 -5.01 8.78
CA ALA A 11 -5.83 -4.44 9.89
C ALA A 11 -5.72 -5.43 11.05
N GLN A 12 -4.50 -5.61 11.56
CA GLN A 12 -4.20 -6.51 12.65
C GLN A 12 -3.97 -5.73 13.93
N PHE A 13 -4.43 -6.26 15.06
CA PHE A 13 -4.44 -5.57 16.35
C PHE A 13 -3.44 -6.17 17.33
N ALA A 14 -3.14 -5.40 18.38
CA ALA A 14 -2.37 -5.87 19.53
C ALA A 14 -3.00 -7.12 20.15
N GLU A 15 -2.18 -7.89 20.89
CA GLU A 15 -2.60 -9.15 21.49
C GLU A 15 -3.71 -8.92 22.52
N SER A 16 -4.81 -9.68 22.43
CA SER A 16 -5.93 -9.60 23.37
C SER A 16 -6.61 -10.97 23.57
N ALA A 17 -7.40 -11.08 24.63
CA ALA A 17 -8.19 -12.29 24.92
C ALA A 17 -9.49 -12.36 24.11
N GLU A 18 -10.02 -11.20 23.71
CA GLU A 18 -11.23 -11.04 22.91
C GLU A 18 -10.95 -10.06 21.75
N PRO A 19 -11.69 -10.16 20.63
CA PRO A 19 -11.53 -9.21 19.55
C PRO A 19 -11.83 -7.77 19.98
N PRO A 20 -11.18 -6.76 19.37
CA PRO A 20 -11.46 -5.36 19.65
C PRO A 20 -12.95 -5.02 19.46
N PRO A 21 -13.51 -4.07 20.23
CA PRO A 21 -14.92 -3.71 20.12
C PRO A 21 -15.27 -3.10 18.76
N ALA A 22 -14.31 -2.44 18.10
CA ALA A 22 -14.44 -1.88 16.77
C ALA A 22 -13.07 -1.78 16.08
N CYS A 23 -13.06 -1.76 14.76
CA CYS A 23 -11.88 -1.40 13.98
C CYS A 23 -11.94 0.10 13.66
N PRO A 24 -11.01 0.95 14.15
CA PRO A 24 -11.04 2.39 13.87
C PRO A 24 -10.93 2.70 12.38
N ILE A 25 -10.18 1.90 11.62
CA ILE A 25 -10.06 2.03 10.16
C ILE A 25 -11.42 1.79 9.49
N CYS A 26 -12.18 0.76 9.89
CA CYS A 26 -13.51 0.50 9.32
C CYS A 26 -14.60 1.47 9.80
N ALA A 27 -14.40 2.08 10.97
CA ALA A 27 -15.32 3.08 11.53
C ALA A 27 -15.14 4.47 10.89
N ASP A 28 -14.00 4.71 10.26
CA ASP A 28 -13.71 5.93 9.51
C ASP A 28 -14.45 5.96 8.16
N GLU A 29 -14.79 7.16 7.68
CA GLU A 29 -15.57 7.38 6.45
C GLU A 29 -14.86 6.95 5.16
N ARG A 30 -13.55 6.70 5.24
CA ARG A 30 -12.74 6.16 4.14
C ARG A 30 -12.91 4.65 3.98
N GLN A 31 -13.63 4.02 4.89
CA GLN A 31 -13.99 2.60 4.86
C GLN A 31 -15.41 2.41 5.39
N TYR A 32 -15.77 1.19 5.77
CA TYR A 32 -17.10 0.88 6.28
C TYR A 32 -17.08 -0.32 7.23
N VAL A 33 -18.08 -0.34 8.12
CA VAL A 33 -18.49 -1.56 8.84
C VAL A 33 -19.55 -2.25 7.99
N GLY A 34 -19.35 -3.54 7.71
CA GLY A 34 -20.29 -4.31 6.87
C GLY A 34 -21.67 -4.45 7.51
N PRO A 35 -22.71 -4.80 6.72
CA PRO A 35 -24.09 -4.91 7.19
C PRO A 35 -24.31 -5.99 8.26
N LYS A 36 -23.38 -6.94 8.39
CA LYS A 36 -23.36 -7.98 9.44
C LYS A 36 -22.52 -7.57 10.65
N GLY A 37 -22.16 -6.30 10.77
CA GLY A 37 -21.27 -5.78 11.80
C GLY A 37 -19.80 -6.07 11.54
N GLN A 38 -18.97 -5.72 12.53
CA GLN A 38 -17.54 -5.97 12.53
C GLN A 38 -17.26 -7.47 12.64
N ARG A 39 -16.36 -7.98 11.79
CA ARG A 39 -15.91 -9.39 11.81
C ARG A 39 -14.41 -9.46 12.03
N TRP A 40 -14.00 -10.52 12.69
CA TRP A 40 -12.63 -10.78 13.13
C TRP A 40 -12.21 -12.19 12.72
N THR A 41 -10.91 -12.35 12.46
CA THR A 41 -10.23 -13.63 12.21
C THR A 41 -8.84 -13.57 12.85
N THR A 42 -8.07 -14.64 12.75
CA THR A 42 -6.66 -14.71 13.15
C THR A 42 -5.78 -15.09 11.96
N LEU A 43 -4.46 -14.96 12.10
CA LEU A 43 -3.53 -15.43 11.07
C LEU A 43 -3.67 -16.94 10.86
N ASP A 44 -3.77 -17.71 11.96
CA ASP A 44 -3.94 -19.17 11.92
C ASP A 44 -5.23 -19.59 11.20
N GLU A 45 -6.33 -18.87 11.40
CA GLU A 45 -7.58 -19.10 10.66
C GLU A 45 -7.44 -18.75 9.19
N LEU A 46 -6.83 -17.61 8.88
CA LEU A 46 -6.63 -17.14 7.51
C LEU A 46 -5.76 -18.12 6.70
N CYS A 47 -4.73 -18.70 7.31
CA CYS A 47 -3.85 -19.68 6.66
C CYS A 47 -4.51 -21.05 6.39
N ARG A 48 -5.73 -21.33 6.88
CA ARG A 48 -6.40 -22.62 6.62
C ARG A 48 -6.96 -22.71 5.22
N ASP A 49 -7.41 -21.60 4.66
CA ASP A 49 -8.14 -21.54 3.39
C ASP A 49 -7.62 -20.46 2.42
N HIS A 50 -6.63 -19.66 2.84
CA HIS A 50 -5.94 -18.71 1.97
C HIS A 50 -4.45 -19.04 1.83
N ARG A 51 -3.86 -18.61 0.72
CA ARG A 51 -2.41 -18.64 0.45
C ARG A 51 -2.01 -17.36 -0.26
N ASN A 52 -0.73 -16.98 -0.25
CA ASN A 52 -0.27 -15.93 -1.16
C ASN A 52 0.14 -16.52 -2.52
N ALA A 53 -0.32 -15.88 -3.60
CA ALA A 53 0.22 -16.05 -4.93
C ALA A 53 1.36 -15.04 -5.14
N VAL A 54 2.52 -15.56 -5.54
CA VAL A 54 3.73 -14.77 -5.81
C VAL A 54 3.99 -14.83 -7.31
N ARG A 55 3.82 -13.71 -8.02
CA ARG A 55 3.86 -13.65 -9.49
C ARG A 55 4.80 -12.55 -9.99
N PRO A 56 5.70 -12.83 -10.95
CA PRO A 56 6.49 -11.77 -11.57
C PRO A 56 5.56 -10.80 -12.31
N ILE A 57 5.83 -9.50 -12.19
CA ILE A 57 5.14 -8.43 -12.93
C ILE A 57 6.04 -7.93 -14.05
N GLU A 58 7.27 -7.57 -13.70
CA GLU A 58 8.35 -7.24 -14.62
C GLU A 58 9.70 -7.53 -13.96
N ASP A 59 10.79 -7.32 -14.69
CA ASP A 59 12.15 -7.50 -14.16
C ASP A 59 12.35 -6.62 -12.90
N GLY A 60 12.70 -7.28 -11.80
CA GLY A 60 12.88 -6.62 -10.50
C GLY A 60 11.59 -6.28 -9.74
N LEU A 61 10.41 -6.67 -10.25
CA LEU A 61 9.12 -6.42 -9.59
C LEU A 61 8.26 -7.69 -9.53
N THR A 62 7.93 -8.10 -8.31
CA THR A 62 7.06 -9.27 -8.05
C THR A 62 5.84 -8.86 -7.24
N GLY A 63 4.65 -9.28 -7.69
CA GLY A 63 3.40 -9.11 -6.96
C GLY A 63 3.16 -10.25 -5.98
N ILE A 64 2.66 -9.92 -4.80
CA ILE A 64 2.23 -10.87 -3.76
C ILE A 64 0.80 -10.53 -3.36
N ALA A 65 -0.14 -11.43 -3.67
CA ALA A 65 -1.56 -11.24 -3.39
C ALA A 65 -2.16 -12.49 -2.73
N THR A 66 -3.05 -12.29 -1.76
CA THR A 66 -3.73 -13.40 -1.07
C THR A 66 -4.84 -13.99 -1.94
N GLU A 67 -4.91 -15.32 -2.02
CA GLU A 67 -5.89 -16.10 -2.78
C GLU A 67 -6.58 -17.15 -1.90
N PRO A 68 -7.93 -17.19 -1.84
CA PRO A 68 -8.88 -16.20 -2.40
C PRO A 68 -8.63 -14.77 -1.91
N ALA A 69 -9.20 -13.76 -2.57
CA ALA A 69 -9.00 -12.37 -2.14
C ALA A 69 -9.49 -12.17 -0.69
N PHE A 70 -8.64 -11.59 0.15
CA PHE A 70 -8.95 -11.27 1.54
C PHE A 70 -8.95 -9.75 1.76
N ALA A 71 -9.76 -9.28 2.71
CA ALA A 71 -9.92 -7.86 3.02
C ALA A 71 -10.23 -7.02 1.77
N ILE A 72 -9.42 -6.00 1.48
CA ILE A 72 -9.60 -5.13 0.31
C ILE A 72 -9.02 -5.75 -0.98
N GLY A 73 -8.46 -6.97 -0.92
CA GLY A 73 -7.95 -7.70 -2.09
C GLY A 73 -6.64 -7.13 -2.65
N GLN A 74 -5.88 -6.42 -1.82
CA GLN A 74 -4.67 -5.73 -2.22
C GLN A 74 -3.51 -6.67 -2.58
N GLN A 75 -2.55 -6.10 -3.31
CA GLN A 75 -1.28 -6.71 -3.68
C GLN A 75 -0.11 -5.93 -3.07
N ALA A 76 0.80 -6.64 -2.41
CA ALA A 76 2.11 -6.12 -2.05
C ALA A 76 3.09 -6.27 -3.22
N HIS A 77 4.06 -5.38 -3.31
CA HIS A 77 5.06 -5.37 -4.38
C HIS A 77 6.45 -5.57 -3.78
N LEU A 78 7.10 -6.68 -4.14
CA LEU A 78 8.52 -6.92 -3.83
C LEU A 78 9.36 -6.27 -4.94
N ILE A 79 10.15 -5.28 -4.58
CA ILE A 79 11.05 -4.55 -5.47
C ILE A 79 12.48 -5.02 -5.18
N GLU A 80 13.12 -5.61 -6.18
CA GLU A 80 14.49 -6.12 -6.08
C GLU A 80 15.49 -4.98 -6.36
N THR A 81 16.44 -4.76 -5.46
CA THR A 81 17.49 -3.73 -5.62
C THR A 81 18.87 -4.28 -5.31
N PRO A 82 19.97 -3.69 -5.85
CA PRO A 82 21.33 -4.14 -5.56
C PRO A 82 21.74 -4.05 -4.09
N VAL A 83 21.02 -3.28 -3.27
CA VAL A 83 21.33 -3.06 -1.85
C VAL A 83 20.37 -3.79 -0.90
N GLY A 84 19.44 -4.59 -1.45
CA GLY A 84 18.44 -5.34 -0.72
C GLY A 84 17.01 -5.08 -1.21
N ASN A 85 16.11 -6.02 -1.00
CA ASN A 85 14.75 -5.91 -1.51
C ASN A 85 13.87 -5.09 -0.57
N VAL A 86 12.91 -4.37 -1.17
CA VAL A 86 11.91 -3.59 -0.44
C VAL A 86 10.53 -4.16 -0.71
N LEU A 87 9.74 -4.36 0.35
CA LEU A 87 8.31 -4.62 0.19
C LEU A 87 7.54 -3.29 0.23
N TRP A 88 6.91 -2.93 -0.87
CA TRP A 88 5.99 -1.82 -0.96
C TRP A 88 4.55 -2.29 -0.72
N ASN A 89 3.90 -1.65 0.26
CA ASN A 89 2.62 -2.09 0.83
C ASN A 89 2.70 -3.51 1.41
N CYS A 90 1.61 -3.98 2.02
CA CYS A 90 1.59 -5.26 2.71
C CYS A 90 0.23 -5.97 2.56
N VAL A 91 0.24 -7.28 2.78
CA VAL A 91 -0.94 -8.15 2.84
C VAL A 91 -1.04 -8.78 4.24
N SER A 92 -2.25 -9.19 4.65
CA SER A 92 -2.47 -9.75 5.99
C SER A 92 -1.78 -11.09 6.22
N LEU A 93 -1.75 -11.95 5.20
CA LEU A 93 -1.23 -13.31 5.32
C LEU A 93 0.29 -13.33 5.14
N ILE A 94 0.98 -14.00 6.05
CA ILE A 94 2.37 -14.45 5.88
C ILE A 94 2.47 -15.89 6.40
N ASP A 95 3.03 -16.77 5.58
CA ASP A 95 3.21 -18.19 5.89
C ASP A 95 4.61 -18.66 5.45
N ALA A 96 5.00 -19.88 5.83
CA ALA A 96 6.32 -20.42 5.52
C ALA A 96 6.59 -20.52 4.01
N ALA A 97 5.55 -20.78 3.20
CA ALA A 97 5.67 -20.85 1.75
C ALA A 97 5.96 -19.47 1.12
N THR A 98 5.28 -18.42 1.60
CA THR A 98 5.52 -17.03 1.21
C THR A 98 6.91 -16.59 1.61
N VAL A 99 7.34 -16.86 2.84
CA VAL A 99 8.70 -16.55 3.32
C VAL A 99 9.73 -17.22 2.42
N ALA A 100 9.60 -18.52 2.15
CA ALA A 100 10.52 -19.24 1.28
C ALA A 100 10.58 -18.65 -0.15
N ALA A 101 9.44 -18.22 -0.70
CA ALA A 101 9.39 -17.61 -2.03
C ALA A 101 10.08 -16.23 -2.08
N VAL A 102 10.01 -15.44 -1.01
CA VAL A 102 10.70 -14.15 -0.90
C VAL A 102 12.20 -14.34 -0.62
N GLU A 103 12.57 -15.30 0.23
CA GLU A 103 13.98 -15.66 0.50
C GLU A 103 14.70 -16.14 -0.76
N GLN A 104 14.03 -16.92 -1.63
CA GLN A 104 14.56 -17.32 -2.94
C GLN A 104 14.87 -16.13 -3.86
N ARG A 105 14.31 -14.95 -3.57
CA ARG A 105 14.54 -13.68 -4.29
C ARG A 105 15.51 -12.75 -3.57
N GLY A 106 16.12 -13.18 -2.46
CA GLY A 106 17.06 -12.37 -1.68
C GLY A 106 16.49 -11.76 -0.40
N GLY A 107 15.33 -12.22 0.07
CA GLY A 107 14.75 -11.81 1.35
C GLY A 107 14.18 -10.39 1.32
N LEU A 108 14.07 -9.74 2.48
CA LEU A 108 13.69 -8.33 2.64
C LEU A 108 14.78 -7.58 3.41
N ALA A 109 15.01 -6.32 3.03
CA ALA A 109 15.86 -5.38 3.76
C ALA A 109 15.05 -4.26 4.45
N ALA A 110 13.92 -3.88 3.87
CA ALA A 110 13.01 -2.89 4.44
C ALA A 110 11.59 -3.06 3.89
N MET A 111 10.62 -2.43 4.54
CA MET A 111 9.25 -2.31 4.08
C MET A 111 8.84 -0.84 4.12
N ALA A 112 7.95 -0.44 3.22
CA ALA A 112 7.30 0.87 3.28
C ALA A 112 5.85 0.74 2.84
N VAL A 113 4.98 1.56 3.43
CA VAL A 113 3.53 1.44 3.22
C VAL A 113 2.93 2.79 2.88
N SER A 114 2.05 2.80 1.88
CA SER A 114 1.42 4.00 1.35
C SER A 114 0.57 4.76 2.36
N HIS A 115 -0.35 4.08 3.05
CA HIS A 115 -1.33 4.67 3.98
C HIS A 115 -2.08 3.56 4.79
N PRO A 116 -2.95 3.91 5.76
CA PRO A 116 -3.54 3.01 6.75
C PRO A 116 -4.23 1.74 6.24
N HIS A 117 -4.89 1.77 5.08
CA HIS A 117 -5.53 0.55 4.54
C HIS A 117 -4.53 -0.56 4.21
N PHE A 118 -3.26 -0.21 4.02
CA PHE A 118 -2.19 -1.15 3.70
C PHE A 118 -1.27 -1.46 4.89
N PHE A 119 -1.52 -0.90 6.09
CA PHE A 119 -0.74 -1.20 7.31
C PHE A 119 -0.92 -2.65 7.80
N THR A 120 -1.74 -3.42 7.11
CA THR A 120 -2.02 -4.82 7.42
C THR A 120 -0.75 -5.68 7.49
N GLY A 121 -0.68 -6.60 8.45
CA GLY A 121 0.34 -7.64 8.52
C GLY A 121 1.78 -7.15 8.74
N VAL A 122 2.04 -5.83 8.82
CA VAL A 122 3.42 -5.29 8.79
C VAL A 122 4.31 -5.82 9.92
N ALA A 123 3.75 -6.04 11.10
CA ALA A 123 4.47 -6.61 12.23
C ALA A 123 4.82 -8.10 12.01
N GLU A 124 3.90 -8.91 11.47
CA GLU A 124 4.19 -10.32 11.17
C GLU A 124 5.21 -10.45 10.05
N TRP A 125 5.05 -9.67 8.98
CA TRP A 125 6.01 -9.64 7.88
C TRP A 125 7.39 -9.20 8.34
N SER A 126 7.49 -8.08 9.06
CA SER A 126 8.78 -7.63 9.60
C SER A 126 9.47 -8.72 10.43
N ARG A 127 8.74 -9.34 11.37
CA ARG A 127 9.26 -10.42 12.22
C ARG A 127 9.70 -11.64 11.42
N ALA A 128 8.92 -12.04 10.40
CA ALA A 128 9.23 -13.19 9.55
C ALA A 128 10.57 -13.01 8.79
N PHE A 129 10.98 -11.77 8.52
CA PHE A 129 12.25 -11.43 7.89
C PHE A 129 13.28 -10.83 8.87
N GLY A 130 13.21 -11.18 10.16
CA GLY A 130 14.24 -10.82 11.13
C GLY A 130 14.12 -9.42 11.74
N GLY A 131 12.93 -8.80 11.67
CA GLY A 131 12.66 -7.48 12.25
C GLY A 131 13.09 -6.32 11.35
N VAL A 132 12.97 -6.48 10.02
CA VAL A 132 13.29 -5.41 9.05
C VAL A 132 12.46 -4.15 9.30
N PRO A 133 13.03 -2.94 9.12
CA PRO A 133 12.32 -1.70 9.39
C PRO A 133 11.09 -1.53 8.49
N VAL A 134 10.00 -1.02 9.07
CA VAL A 134 8.76 -0.67 8.36
C VAL A 134 8.58 0.84 8.40
N LEU A 135 8.69 1.50 7.25
CA LEU A 135 8.52 2.94 7.15
C LEU A 135 7.04 3.30 6.94
N LEU A 136 6.49 4.05 7.89
CA LEU A 136 5.14 4.63 7.83
C LEU A 136 5.26 6.16 7.96
N HIS A 137 4.40 6.93 7.29
CA HIS A 137 4.44 8.38 7.47
C HIS A 137 3.89 8.77 8.86
N ALA A 138 4.53 9.72 9.55
CA ALA A 138 4.18 10.13 10.92
C ALA A 138 2.75 10.69 11.05
N ASP A 139 2.22 11.32 10.01
CA ASP A 139 0.86 11.86 10.00
C ASP A 139 -0.22 10.77 10.05
N ASP A 140 0.13 9.52 9.75
CA ASP A 140 -0.80 8.39 9.82
C ASP A 140 -0.54 7.50 11.05
N GLN A 141 0.31 7.93 12.00
CA GLN A 141 0.71 7.11 13.15
C GLN A 141 -0.46 6.69 14.04
N GLU A 142 -1.52 7.50 14.13
CA GLU A 142 -2.70 7.21 14.94
C GLU A 142 -3.49 6.00 14.42
N TRP A 143 -3.30 5.64 13.15
CA TRP A 143 -3.95 4.50 12.51
C TRP A 143 -3.22 3.17 12.73
N VAL A 144 -2.07 3.18 13.42
CA VAL A 144 -1.33 1.95 13.75
C VAL A 144 -2.11 1.15 14.81
N THR A 145 -2.74 0.07 14.35
CA THR A 145 -3.59 -0.82 15.16
C THR A 145 -2.81 -1.88 15.93
N ARG A 146 -1.62 -2.25 15.45
CA ARG A 146 -0.65 -3.10 16.15
C ARG A 146 0.72 -2.41 16.21
N PRO A 147 1.08 -1.83 17.36
CA PRO A 147 2.43 -1.30 17.57
C PRO A 147 3.48 -2.41 17.45
N ASP A 148 4.63 -2.07 16.85
CA ASP A 148 5.78 -2.97 16.75
C ASP A 148 7.08 -2.17 16.75
N ALA A 149 8.14 -2.73 17.34
CA ALA A 149 9.44 -2.08 17.46
C ALA A 149 10.16 -1.88 16.11
N ALA A 150 9.73 -2.57 15.05
CA ALA A 150 10.25 -2.40 13.70
C ALA A 150 9.65 -1.18 12.96
N ILE A 151 8.53 -0.63 13.44
CA ILE A 151 7.90 0.53 12.82
C ILE A 151 8.77 1.77 13.03
N ARG A 152 9.01 2.51 11.93
CA ARG A 152 9.78 3.74 11.88
C ARG A 152 8.92 4.80 11.21
N PHE A 153 8.65 5.88 11.93
CA PHE A 153 7.93 7.01 11.37
C PHE A 153 8.90 7.92 10.63
N TRP A 154 8.59 8.23 9.37
CA TRP A 154 9.28 9.26 8.60
C TRP A 154 8.38 10.50 8.49
N GLU A 155 9.03 11.65 8.30
CA GLU A 155 8.39 12.97 8.27
C GLU A 155 8.83 13.75 7.03
N GLY A 156 8.05 14.77 6.68
CA GLY A 156 8.35 15.67 5.57
C GLY A 156 7.78 15.19 4.24
N GLU A 157 8.29 15.73 3.14
CA GLU A 157 7.71 15.50 1.82
C GLU A 157 8.30 14.26 1.10
N THR A 158 9.52 13.87 1.45
CA THR A 158 10.21 12.73 0.83
C THR A 158 11.13 12.02 1.79
N ALA A 159 11.29 10.70 1.63
CA ALA A 159 12.26 9.89 2.37
C ALA A 159 12.80 8.76 1.48
N GLU A 160 14.04 8.31 1.70
CA GLU A 160 14.56 7.10 1.05
C GLU A 160 14.16 5.87 1.87
N VAL A 161 13.64 4.81 1.23
CA VAL A 161 13.20 3.60 1.97
C VAL A 161 14.38 2.83 2.55
N LEU A 162 15.44 2.72 1.75
CA LEU A 162 16.65 1.99 2.08
C LEU A 162 17.83 2.79 1.52
N PRO A 163 18.88 3.08 2.32
CA PRO A 163 19.99 3.91 1.87
C PRO A 163 20.63 3.40 0.58
N ASN A 164 20.79 4.29 -0.40
CA ASN A 164 21.35 4.02 -1.73
C ASN A 164 20.53 3.07 -2.62
N SER A 165 19.26 2.82 -2.27
CA SER A 165 18.36 2.04 -3.14
C SER A 165 17.84 2.86 -4.31
N GLY A 166 17.84 4.19 -4.18
CA GLY A 166 17.18 5.10 -5.11
C GLY A 166 15.65 5.04 -5.05
N LEU A 167 15.07 4.25 -4.14
CA LEU A 167 13.64 4.18 -3.89
C LEU A 167 13.21 5.34 -2.99
N THR A 168 12.39 6.23 -3.53
CA THR A 168 11.98 7.46 -2.83
C THR A 168 10.50 7.40 -2.48
N LEU A 169 10.17 7.49 -1.20
CA LEU A 169 8.83 7.79 -0.72
C LEU A 169 8.52 9.26 -0.96
N VAL A 170 7.33 9.53 -1.46
CA VAL A 170 6.84 10.88 -1.75
C VAL A 170 5.50 11.04 -1.06
N ARG A 171 5.44 11.92 -0.06
CA ARG A 171 4.21 12.25 0.63
C ARG A 171 3.31 13.03 -0.32
N CYS A 172 2.08 12.58 -0.48
CA CYS A 172 1.08 13.25 -1.30
C CYS A 172 -0.07 13.83 -0.46
N GLY A 173 -0.39 13.18 0.66
CA GLY A 173 -1.62 13.46 1.41
C GLY A 173 -2.87 13.10 0.60
N GLY A 174 -3.99 13.72 0.94
CA GLY A 174 -5.26 13.49 0.27
C GLY A 174 -5.99 12.30 0.86
N HIS A 175 -5.83 11.10 0.26
CA HIS A 175 -6.55 9.90 0.70
C HIS A 175 -6.40 9.62 2.21
N PHE A 176 -5.23 9.88 2.78
CA PHE A 176 -4.98 10.08 4.21
C PHE A 176 -3.96 11.20 4.37
N PRO A 177 -3.84 11.85 5.54
CA PRO A 177 -2.86 12.91 5.78
C PRO A 177 -1.41 12.52 5.44
N GLY A 178 -1.02 11.28 5.74
CA GLY A 178 0.30 10.70 5.46
C GLY A 178 0.38 9.87 4.18
N SER A 179 -0.69 9.82 3.37
CA SER A 179 -0.69 9.05 2.12
C SER A 179 0.51 9.37 1.25
N CYS A 180 1.20 8.33 0.78
CA CYS A 180 2.41 8.46 0.00
C CYS A 180 2.47 7.44 -1.15
N VAL A 181 3.35 7.75 -2.10
CA VAL A 181 3.67 6.88 -3.24
C VAL A 181 5.17 6.57 -3.21
N LEU A 182 5.57 5.49 -3.89
CA LEU A 182 6.97 5.11 -4.04
C LEU A 182 7.44 5.33 -5.48
N HIS A 183 8.46 6.16 -5.64
CA HIS A 183 9.16 6.34 -6.91
C HIS A 183 10.31 5.33 -7.04
N TRP A 184 10.34 4.62 -8.16
CA TRP A 184 11.37 3.67 -8.52
C TRP A 184 12.01 4.06 -9.86
N PRO A 185 13.17 4.75 -9.87
CA PRO A 185 13.78 5.24 -11.10
C PRO A 185 14.26 4.13 -12.04
N GLY A 186 14.67 2.97 -11.48
CA GLY A 186 15.10 1.81 -12.26
C GLY A 186 13.95 0.98 -12.87
N GLY A 187 12.70 1.23 -12.46
CA GLY A 187 11.54 0.48 -12.93
C GLY A 187 11.21 0.74 -14.40
N ALA A 188 10.32 -0.08 -14.97
CA ALA A 188 9.90 0.02 -16.36
C ALA A 188 11.06 0.01 -17.37
N GLY A 189 12.10 -0.80 -17.11
CA GLY A 189 13.30 -0.83 -17.96
C GLY A 189 14.13 0.46 -17.90
N GLY A 190 14.13 1.15 -16.76
CA GLY A 190 14.90 2.37 -16.52
C GLY A 190 14.22 3.67 -16.99
N THR A 191 12.95 3.62 -17.42
CA THR A 191 12.16 4.83 -17.70
C THR A 191 11.46 5.39 -16.46
N GLY A 192 11.49 4.65 -15.35
CA GLY A 192 10.93 5.02 -14.05
C GLY A 192 9.51 4.50 -13.87
N ALA A 193 9.20 4.07 -12.64
CA ALA A 193 7.89 3.63 -12.22
C ALA A 193 7.42 4.34 -10.95
N LEU A 194 6.11 4.49 -10.80
CA LEU A 194 5.47 4.99 -9.59
C LEU A 194 4.52 3.93 -9.02
N LEU A 195 4.71 3.53 -7.77
CA LEU A 195 3.82 2.61 -7.09
C LEU A 195 2.94 3.39 -6.12
N THR A 196 1.62 3.32 -6.29
CA THR A 196 0.72 4.34 -5.74
C THR A 196 -0.32 3.82 -4.77
N GLY A 197 -0.48 2.50 -4.63
CA GLY A 197 -1.62 1.94 -3.90
C GLY A 197 -2.93 2.45 -4.52
N ASP A 198 -3.73 3.16 -3.74
CA ASP A 198 -4.89 3.91 -4.21
C ASP A 198 -4.81 5.43 -3.98
N THR A 199 -3.69 5.96 -3.44
CA THR A 199 -3.42 7.42 -3.35
C THR A 199 -3.53 8.08 -4.74
N ILE A 200 -3.07 7.36 -5.77
CA ILE A 200 -3.39 7.60 -7.17
C ILE A 200 -3.90 6.28 -7.74
N THR A 201 -5.22 6.15 -7.90
CA THR A 201 -5.83 4.88 -8.32
C THR A 201 -5.82 4.73 -9.84
N VAL A 202 -5.31 3.59 -10.32
CA VAL A 202 -5.53 3.15 -11.70
C VAL A 202 -6.97 2.72 -11.89
N VAL A 203 -7.69 3.39 -12.79
CA VAL A 203 -9.11 3.08 -13.07
C VAL A 203 -9.23 2.05 -14.21
N ALA A 204 -10.47 1.67 -14.54
CA ALA A 204 -10.75 0.65 -15.56
C ALA A 204 -10.17 0.97 -16.95
N ASP A 205 -10.29 2.22 -17.40
CA ASP A 205 -9.54 2.70 -18.57
C ASP A 205 -8.10 2.98 -18.15
N ARG A 206 -7.21 2.03 -18.47
CA ARG A 206 -5.79 1.99 -18.07
C ARG A 206 -4.92 3.13 -18.64
N ARG A 207 -5.52 4.09 -19.36
CA ARG A 207 -4.89 5.34 -19.77
C ARG A 207 -5.10 6.46 -18.74
N TRP A 208 -5.86 6.21 -17.68
CA TRP A 208 -6.26 7.22 -16.70
C TRP A 208 -6.09 6.72 -15.27
N VAL A 209 -6.10 7.70 -14.37
CA VAL A 209 -6.16 7.50 -12.92
C VAL A 209 -7.33 8.30 -12.33
N SER A 210 -7.57 8.15 -11.03
CA SER A 210 -8.50 8.97 -10.27
C SER A 210 -7.99 9.18 -8.84
N PHE A 211 -8.66 10.07 -8.11
CA PHE A 211 -8.33 10.48 -6.74
C PHE A 211 -9.61 10.49 -5.91
N MET A 212 -9.60 9.90 -4.71
CA MET A 212 -10.75 9.89 -3.80
C MET A 212 -10.30 9.98 -2.35
N GLU A 213 -11.14 10.60 -1.52
CA GLU A 213 -11.02 10.51 -0.07
C GLU A 213 -11.41 9.08 0.35
N SER A 214 -12.51 8.55 -0.21
CA SER A 214 -13.02 7.21 0.07
C SER A 214 -13.46 6.52 -1.22
N TYR A 215 -12.75 5.48 -1.64
CA TYR A 215 -13.21 4.63 -2.74
C TYR A 215 -14.43 3.77 -2.34
N PRO A 216 -14.48 3.15 -1.15
CA PRO A 216 -15.63 2.33 -0.76
C PRO A 216 -16.94 3.11 -0.67
N ASN A 217 -16.90 4.35 -0.16
CA ASN A 217 -18.09 5.20 0.01
C ASN A 217 -18.25 6.27 -1.08
N LEU A 218 -17.38 6.25 -2.09
CA LEU A 218 -17.38 7.19 -3.21
C LEU A 218 -17.29 8.67 -2.79
N ILE A 219 -16.52 8.99 -1.74
CA ILE A 219 -16.32 10.36 -1.28
C ILE A 219 -15.24 11.03 -2.15
N PRO A 220 -15.57 12.12 -2.86
CA PRO A 220 -14.63 12.82 -3.72
C PRO A 220 -13.51 13.46 -2.89
N LEU A 221 -12.30 13.42 -3.42
CA LEU A 221 -11.19 14.21 -2.89
C LEU A 221 -11.32 15.68 -3.31
N GLY A 222 -10.98 16.60 -2.40
CA GLY A 222 -11.02 18.05 -2.65
C GLY A 222 -9.96 18.52 -3.65
N ALA A 223 -10.24 19.65 -4.31
CA ALA A 223 -9.41 20.19 -5.38
C ALA A 223 -7.96 20.47 -4.98
N ASP A 224 -7.74 21.06 -3.80
CA ASP A 224 -6.39 21.39 -3.32
C ASP A 224 -5.56 20.15 -3.01
N ALA A 225 -6.20 19.08 -2.51
CA ALA A 225 -5.54 17.80 -2.30
C ALA A 225 -5.14 17.15 -3.64
N VAL A 226 -6.00 17.18 -4.66
CA VAL A 226 -5.64 16.71 -6.01
C VAL A 226 -4.47 17.50 -6.59
N ARG A 227 -4.49 18.84 -6.48
CA ARG A 227 -3.37 19.70 -6.93
C ARG A 227 -2.07 19.37 -6.20
N ARG A 228 -2.13 19.14 -4.88
CA ARG A 228 -0.98 18.73 -4.07
C ARG A 228 -0.40 17.40 -4.55
N ILE A 229 -1.24 16.38 -4.77
CA ILE A 229 -0.80 15.07 -5.28
C ILE A 229 -0.04 15.24 -6.59
N VAL A 230 -0.60 15.98 -7.55
CA VAL A 230 0.06 16.23 -8.85
C VAL A 230 1.39 16.97 -8.67
N ALA A 231 1.43 18.01 -7.83
CA ALA A 231 2.64 18.78 -7.56
C ALA A 231 3.73 17.95 -6.88
N ALA A 232 3.37 17.03 -5.97
CA ALA A 232 4.30 16.19 -5.25
C ALA A 232 5.03 15.20 -6.17
N VAL A 233 4.33 14.63 -7.17
CA VAL A 233 4.93 13.63 -8.08
C VAL A 233 5.58 14.24 -9.31
N ALA A 234 5.29 15.50 -9.65
CA ALA A 234 5.82 16.19 -10.83
C ALA A 234 7.37 16.24 -10.94
N PRO A 235 8.15 16.31 -9.84
CA PRO A 235 9.62 16.28 -9.92
C PRO A 235 10.20 14.91 -10.33
N PHE A 236 9.41 13.85 -10.28
CA PHE A 236 9.86 12.48 -10.48
C PHE A 236 9.49 12.00 -11.88
N ARG A 237 10.48 11.49 -12.62
CA ARG A 237 10.25 10.88 -13.93
C ARG A 237 9.74 9.46 -13.78
N PHE A 238 8.59 9.17 -14.37
CA PHE A 238 8.05 7.81 -14.47
C PHE A 238 7.19 7.65 -15.72
N ASP A 239 7.39 6.54 -16.43
CA ASP A 239 6.57 6.17 -17.59
C ASP A 239 5.48 5.16 -17.22
N ARG A 240 5.68 4.41 -16.13
CA ARG A 240 4.74 3.39 -15.65
C ARG A 240 4.21 3.70 -14.26
N LEU A 241 2.96 3.28 -14.00
CA LEU A 241 2.35 3.41 -12.68
C LEU A 241 1.63 2.11 -12.29
N TYR A 242 1.91 1.64 -11.08
CA TYR A 242 1.35 0.43 -10.46
C TYR A 242 0.45 0.80 -9.29
N GLY A 243 -0.83 0.42 -9.36
CA GLY A 243 -1.79 0.57 -8.26
C GLY A 243 -1.67 -0.56 -7.22
N GLY A 244 -2.62 -0.60 -6.28
CA GLY A 244 -2.64 -1.56 -5.17
C GLY A 244 -3.22 -2.94 -5.46
N TRP A 245 -3.57 -3.27 -6.71
CA TRP A 245 -4.25 -4.54 -7.07
C TRP A 245 -3.63 -5.19 -8.30
N ASP A 246 -3.82 -6.50 -8.42
CA ASP A 246 -3.39 -7.25 -9.61
C ASP A 246 -3.97 -6.65 -10.90
N GLY A 247 -3.13 -6.52 -11.92
CA GLY A 247 -3.46 -5.91 -13.20
C GLY A 247 -3.80 -4.41 -13.18
N SER A 248 -3.70 -3.71 -12.04
CA SER A 248 -3.92 -2.27 -11.95
C SER A 248 -2.69 -1.48 -12.36
N VAL A 249 -2.49 -1.35 -13.68
CA VAL A 249 -1.30 -0.74 -14.28
C VAL A 249 -1.67 0.30 -15.34
N VAL A 250 -1.04 1.47 -15.29
CA VAL A 250 -0.87 2.36 -16.45
C VAL A 250 0.48 2.03 -17.07
N ALA A 251 0.46 1.34 -18.22
CA ALA A 251 1.66 0.68 -18.75
C ALA A 251 2.73 1.65 -19.28
N THR A 252 2.31 2.79 -19.83
CA THR A 252 3.13 3.84 -20.46
C THR A 252 2.45 5.20 -20.29
N ASP A 253 3.20 6.30 -20.47
CA ASP A 253 2.68 7.67 -20.43
C ASP A 253 1.97 8.02 -19.11
N ALA A 254 2.46 7.44 -18.01
CA ALA A 254 1.84 7.55 -16.70
C ALA A 254 1.88 8.98 -16.12
N GLU A 255 2.97 9.74 -16.32
CA GLU A 255 3.06 11.13 -15.88
C GLU A 255 1.94 11.98 -16.51
N ALA A 256 1.78 11.88 -17.83
CA ALA A 256 0.70 12.57 -18.52
C ALA A 256 -0.67 12.02 -18.10
N ALA A 257 -0.78 10.73 -17.73
CA ALA A 257 -2.00 10.11 -17.20
C ALA A 257 -2.46 10.78 -15.91
N VAL A 258 -1.54 11.02 -14.98
CA VAL A 258 -1.81 11.73 -13.73
C VAL A 258 -2.30 13.15 -14.03
N ARG A 259 -1.58 13.91 -14.85
CA ARG A 259 -1.94 15.30 -15.20
C ARG A 259 -3.31 15.42 -15.87
N ARG A 260 -3.55 14.66 -16.96
CA ARG A 260 -4.82 14.72 -17.69
C ARG A 260 -6.00 14.25 -16.84
N SER A 261 -5.78 13.30 -15.94
CA SER A 261 -6.81 12.81 -15.02
C SER A 261 -7.17 13.85 -13.98
N ALA A 262 -6.18 14.57 -13.44
CA ALA A 262 -6.39 15.66 -12.49
C ALA A 262 -7.13 16.82 -13.14
N GLU A 263 -6.72 17.27 -14.33
CA GLU A 263 -7.43 18.31 -15.10
C GLU A 263 -8.90 17.95 -15.33
N ARG A 264 -9.15 16.70 -15.74
CA ARG A 264 -10.50 16.18 -15.95
C ARG A 264 -11.29 16.15 -14.65
N TYR A 265 -10.70 15.71 -13.55
CA TYR A 265 -11.35 15.58 -12.25
C TYR A 265 -11.72 16.96 -11.68
N LEU A 266 -10.75 17.88 -11.63
CA LEU A 266 -10.93 19.26 -11.17
C LEU A 266 -12.00 19.98 -11.99
N GLY A 267 -11.95 19.83 -13.31
CA GLY A 267 -12.96 20.38 -14.21
C GLY A 267 -14.37 19.81 -14.04
N ARG A 268 -14.60 18.81 -13.17
CA ARG A 268 -15.93 18.32 -12.77
C ARG A 268 -16.35 18.79 -11.39
N ILE A 269 -15.43 18.84 -10.43
CA ILE A 269 -15.76 19.18 -9.03
C ILE A 269 -15.75 20.68 -8.74
N GLU A 270 -15.13 21.49 -9.60
CA GLU A 270 -15.07 22.96 -9.46
C GLU A 270 -16.11 23.68 -10.34
N ARG A 271 -17.08 22.95 -10.91
CA ARG A 271 -18.20 23.54 -11.67
C ARG A 271 -19.31 23.99 -10.74
#